data_AF-A0A6M3HZX6-F1
#
_entry.id   AF-A0A6M3HZX6-F1
#
_cell.length_a   1.000
_cell.length_b   1.000
_cell.length_c   1.000
_cell.angle_alpha   90.00
_cell.angle_beta   90.00
_cell.angle_gamma   90.00
#
_symmetry.space_group_name_H-M   'P 1'
#
loop_
_entity.id
_entity.type
_entity.pdbx_description
1 polymer ?
#
loop_
_entity_poly.entity_id
_entity_poly.type
_entity_poly.pdbx_seq_one_letter_code
_entity_poly.pdbx_strand_id
1 'polypeptide(L)'
;MKAEFNPKKLIFITTTSVAVLFLVIYFISIVNGHNKLCNPFISGCSDITHAGFYPPESYMLKAVLIPTATLMAIIFFFIKEWLVQISDYNSAVIKQGKFMLFLAAIGCAGLVIGTSVIDGENTPLQFHIKCVSIFFVSMTICQVWYTLVEYKYFHKVNKNPIFIRYFCLTITVVTAIVSIFMAPTYENQSIVEWWGVYALVLWFWTFSINKKVVSAKRN
;
A
#
# COMPACT_ATOMS: atom_id res chain seq x y z
N MET A 1 -25.33 -21.13 9.15
CA MET A 1 -24.32 -20.07 9.39
C MET A 1 -24.41 -19.05 8.26
N LYS A 2 -24.78 -17.79 8.53
CA LYS A 2 -24.66 -16.72 7.53
C LYS A 2 -23.27 -16.12 7.67
N ALA A 3 -22.38 -16.42 6.71
CA ALA A 3 -21.10 -15.75 6.65
C ALA A 3 -21.33 -14.31 6.17
N GLU A 4 -21.45 -13.36 7.09
CA GLU A 4 -21.51 -11.94 6.73
C GLU A 4 -20.09 -11.44 6.43
N PHE A 5 -19.87 -10.97 5.20
CA PHE A 5 -18.59 -10.45 4.76
C PHE A 5 -18.29 -9.12 5.48
N ASN A 6 -17.18 -9.07 6.23
CA ASN A 6 -16.75 -7.86 6.95
C ASN A 6 -15.53 -7.23 6.25
N PRO A 7 -15.69 -6.12 5.50
CA PRO A 7 -14.60 -5.49 4.76
C PRO A 7 -13.48 -4.99 5.67
N LYS A 8 -13.78 -4.59 6.91
CA LYS A 8 -12.76 -4.12 7.86
C LYS A 8 -11.81 -5.24 8.28
N LYS A 9 -12.37 -6.44 8.50
CA LYS A 9 -11.58 -7.63 8.84
C LYS A 9 -10.69 -8.05 7.67
N LEU A 10 -11.20 -7.97 6.44
CA LEU A 10 -10.40 -8.20 5.24
C LEU A 10 -9.22 -7.22 5.17
N ILE A 11 -9.48 -5.91 5.29
CA ILE A 11 -8.45 -4.87 5.24
C ILE A 11 -7.38 -5.11 6.31
N PHE A 12 -7.80 -5.38 7.55
CA PHE A 12 -6.89 -5.65 8.66
C PHE A 12 -5.99 -6.86 8.37
N ILE A 13 -6.57 -8.00 8.01
CA ILE A 13 -5.82 -9.22 7.75
C ILE A 13 -4.85 -9.02 6.58
N THR A 14 -5.30 -8.47 5.46
CA THR A 14 -4.45 -8.27 4.27
C THR A 14 -3.26 -7.35 4.56
N THR A 15 -3.50 -6.21 5.21
CA THR A 15 -2.44 -5.22 5.49
C THR A 15 -1.47 -5.69 6.56
N THR A 16 -1.95 -6.35 7.62
CA THR A 16 -1.06 -6.92 8.64
C THR A 16 -0.25 -8.09 8.09
N SER A 17 -0.85 -8.95 7.25
CA SER A 17 -0.14 -10.10 6.67
C SER A 17 1.03 -9.65 5.80
N VAL A 18 0.84 -8.63 4.96
CA VAL A 18 1.92 -8.14 4.09
C VAL A 18 3.01 -7.40 4.86
N ALA A 19 2.66 -6.61 5.90
CA ALA A 19 3.64 -5.97 6.77
C ALA A 19 4.53 -7.00 7.47
N VAL A 20 3.91 -8.03 8.06
CA VAL A 20 4.65 -9.11 8.74
C VAL A 20 5.51 -9.89 7.75
N LEU A 21 4.98 -10.21 6.56
CA LEU A 21 5.75 -10.89 5.52
C LEU A 21 7.06 -10.16 5.22
N PHE A 22 7.02 -8.84 4.98
CA PHE A 22 8.23 -8.09 4.62
C PHE A 22 9.33 -8.16 5.69
N LEU A 23 8.96 -8.16 6.97
CA LEU A 23 9.94 -8.38 8.04
C LEU A 23 10.44 -9.82 8.05
N VAL A 24 9.54 -10.79 7.90
CA VAL A 24 9.89 -12.21 7.92
C VAL A 24 10.85 -12.56 6.79
N ILE A 25 10.58 -12.14 5.55
CA ILE A 25 11.49 -12.39 4.41
C ILE A 25 12.84 -11.72 4.62
N TYR A 26 12.87 -10.51 5.21
CA TYR A 26 14.13 -9.85 5.54
C TYR A 26 14.94 -10.66 6.54
N PHE A 27 14.33 -11.16 7.62
CA PHE A 27 15.03 -12.02 8.58
C PHE A 27 15.48 -13.35 7.96
N ILE A 28 14.65 -14.00 7.13
CA ILE A 28 15.02 -15.24 6.44
C ILE A 28 16.21 -14.99 5.50
N SER A 29 16.20 -13.87 4.77
CA SER A 29 17.31 -13.50 3.88
C SER A 29 18.64 -13.30 4.62
N ILE A 30 18.61 -12.86 5.88
CA ILE A 30 19.80 -12.78 6.73
C ILE A 30 20.27 -14.18 7.13
N VAL A 31 19.35 -15.04 7.56
CA VAL A 31 19.66 -16.42 7.98
C VAL A 31 20.28 -17.22 6.83
N ASN A 32 19.81 -17.01 5.61
CA ASN A 32 20.34 -17.67 4.40
C ASN A 32 21.60 -17.01 3.84
N GLY A 33 22.10 -15.93 4.45
CA GLY A 33 23.30 -15.22 4.00
C GLY A 33 23.11 -14.35 2.75
N HIS A 34 21.88 -14.14 2.31
CA HIS A 34 21.54 -13.25 1.19
C HIS A 34 21.62 -11.76 1.57
N ASN A 35 21.48 -11.43 2.86
CA ASN A 35 21.57 -10.07 3.38
C ASN A 35 22.37 -9.99 4.69
N LYS A 36 22.83 -8.78 5.03
CA LYS A 36 23.45 -8.49 6.32
C LYS A 36 22.41 -7.94 7.31
N LEU A 37 22.62 -8.18 8.60
CA LEU A 37 21.78 -7.64 9.66
C LEU A 37 22.03 -6.13 9.84
N CYS A 38 20.96 -5.35 9.76
CA CYS A 38 20.97 -3.90 9.85
C CYS A 38 19.53 -3.38 9.95
N ASN A 39 19.35 -2.06 10.11
CA ASN A 39 18.02 -1.47 10.12
C ASN A 39 17.73 -0.85 8.73
N PRO A 40 16.92 -1.51 7.87
CA PRO A 40 16.73 -1.05 6.50
C PRO A 40 16.05 0.33 6.41
N PHE A 41 15.28 0.73 7.43
CA PHE A 41 14.62 2.05 7.49
C PHE A 41 15.59 3.22 7.70
N ILE A 42 16.83 2.94 8.11
CA ILE A 42 17.82 3.97 8.47
C ILE A 42 19.09 3.81 7.64
N SER A 43 19.60 2.58 7.52
CA SER A 43 20.89 2.31 6.88
C SER A 43 20.77 1.91 5.42
N GLY A 44 19.56 1.62 4.90
CA GLY A 44 19.38 1.29 3.48
C GLY A 44 20.10 0.04 3.00
N CYS A 45 20.47 -0.85 3.91
CA CYS A 45 21.34 -1.98 3.61
C CYS A 45 20.68 -3.06 2.73
N SER A 46 19.35 -3.09 2.66
CA SER A 46 18.58 -3.99 1.82
C SER A 46 17.22 -3.38 1.54
N ASP A 47 16.75 -3.47 0.31
CA ASP A 47 15.36 -3.17 -0.03
C ASP A 47 14.45 -4.41 0.07
N ILE A 48 13.13 -4.21 0.02
CA ILE A 48 12.16 -5.30 0.20
C ILE A 48 12.25 -6.29 -0.96
N THR A 49 12.51 -5.78 -2.17
CA THR A 49 12.64 -6.59 -3.38
C THR A 49 13.87 -7.51 -3.32
N HIS A 50 15.02 -7.00 -2.90
CA HIS A 50 16.27 -7.74 -2.70
C HIS A 50 16.14 -8.76 -1.56
N ALA A 51 15.44 -8.42 -0.48
CA ALA A 51 15.14 -9.37 0.60
C ALA A 51 14.28 -10.57 0.14
N GLY A 52 13.48 -10.40 -0.91
CA GLY A 52 12.66 -11.46 -1.52
C GLY A 52 13.17 -11.95 -2.88
N PHE A 53 14.44 -11.73 -3.21
CA PHE A 53 14.94 -11.97 -4.57
C PHE A 53 15.29 -13.44 -4.84
N TYR A 54 15.92 -14.09 -3.86
CA TYR A 54 16.39 -15.47 -3.96
C TYR A 54 15.39 -16.46 -3.33
N PRO A 55 15.39 -17.74 -3.75
CA PRO A 55 14.63 -18.78 -3.06
C PRO A 55 15.26 -19.11 -1.69
N PRO A 56 14.44 -19.43 -0.66
CA PRO A 56 12.98 -19.59 -0.68
C PRO A 56 12.17 -18.28 -0.53
N GLU A 57 12.81 -17.15 -0.25
CA GLU A 57 12.17 -15.87 0.04
C GLU A 57 11.31 -15.36 -1.13
N SER A 58 11.77 -15.58 -2.36
CA SER A 58 11.05 -15.21 -3.58
C SER A 58 9.73 -15.95 -3.74
N TYR A 59 9.66 -17.22 -3.33
CA TYR A 59 8.39 -17.96 -3.32
C TYR A 59 7.44 -17.41 -2.26
N MET A 60 7.95 -17.07 -1.08
CA MET A 60 7.14 -16.47 -0.01
C MET A 60 6.60 -15.08 -0.40
N LEU A 61 7.47 -14.24 -0.99
CA LEU A 61 7.10 -12.93 -1.47
C LEU A 61 5.99 -13.03 -2.51
N LYS A 62 6.15 -13.87 -3.53
CA LYS A 62 5.13 -14.09 -4.58
C LYS A 62 3.83 -14.63 -4.00
N ALA A 63 3.90 -15.64 -3.13
CA ALA A 63 2.74 -16.33 -2.59
C ALA A 63 1.83 -15.41 -1.77
N VAL A 64 2.36 -14.34 -1.18
CA VAL A 64 1.57 -13.39 -0.39
C VAL A 64 1.33 -12.09 -1.12
N LEU A 65 2.33 -11.53 -1.82
CA LEU A 65 2.22 -10.21 -2.44
C LEU A 65 1.30 -10.23 -3.66
N ILE A 66 1.27 -11.29 -4.48
CA ILE A 66 0.36 -11.40 -5.62
C ILE A 66 -1.11 -11.47 -5.17
N PRO A 67 -1.50 -12.36 -4.23
CA PRO A 67 -2.86 -12.34 -3.68
C PRO A 67 -3.18 -11.03 -2.97
N THR A 68 -2.23 -10.45 -2.23
CA THR A 68 -2.42 -9.16 -1.56
C THR A 68 -2.73 -8.05 -2.55
N ALA A 69 -1.96 -7.92 -3.63
CA ALA A 69 -2.21 -6.93 -4.68
C ALA A 69 -3.60 -7.09 -5.29
N THR A 70 -4.03 -8.33 -5.52
CA THR A 70 -5.37 -8.63 -6.03
C THR A 70 -6.46 -8.23 -5.03
N LEU A 71 -6.28 -8.58 -3.75
CA LEU A 71 -7.19 -8.20 -2.67
C LEU A 71 -7.21 -6.68 -2.44
N MET A 72 -6.10 -5.98 -2.67
CA MET A 72 -6.02 -4.53 -2.56
C MET A 72 -6.95 -3.83 -3.56
N ALA A 73 -7.11 -4.34 -4.77
CA ALA A 73 -8.09 -3.81 -5.73
C ALA A 73 -9.53 -3.92 -5.19
N ILE A 74 -9.87 -5.05 -4.54
CA ILE A 74 -11.18 -5.26 -3.89
C ILE A 74 -11.32 -4.35 -2.66
N ILE A 75 -10.27 -4.21 -1.86
CA ILE A 75 -10.24 -3.28 -0.73
C ILE A 75 -10.50 -1.84 -1.20
N PHE A 76 -9.92 -1.45 -2.32
CA PHE A 76 -10.10 -0.12 -2.90
C PHE A 76 -11.56 0.13 -3.32
N PHE A 77 -12.29 -0.91 -3.74
CA PHE A 77 -13.73 -0.80 -3.96
C PHE A 77 -14.48 -0.42 -2.67
N PHE A 78 -14.14 -1.02 -1.52
CA PHE A 78 -14.75 -0.63 -0.23
C PHE A 78 -14.35 0.77 0.23
N ILE A 79 -13.10 1.17 -0.01
CA ILE A 79 -12.62 2.54 0.28
C ILE A 79 -13.40 3.55 -0.56
N LYS A 80 -13.64 3.25 -1.84
CA LYS A 80 -14.48 4.07 -2.72
C LYS A 80 -15.92 4.16 -2.20
N GLU A 81 -16.54 3.04 -1.84
CA GLU A 81 -17.91 3.04 -1.29
C GLU A 81 -18.00 3.86 0.00
N TRP A 82 -16.99 3.75 0.87
CA TRP A 82 -16.88 4.59 2.06
C TRP A 82 -16.85 6.08 1.71
N LEU A 83 -16.03 6.48 0.73
CA LEU A 83 -15.95 7.87 0.25
C LEU A 83 -17.29 8.38 -0.27
N VAL A 84 -18.00 7.55 -1.04
CA VAL A 84 -19.32 7.88 -1.59
C VAL A 84 -20.33 8.07 -0.46
N GLN A 85 -20.32 7.21 0.56
CA GLN A 85 -21.21 7.32 1.72
C GLN A 85 -20.99 8.60 2.53
N ILE A 86 -19.73 8.95 2.82
CA ILE A 86 -19.43 10.19 3.59
C ILE A 86 -19.77 11.46 2.80
N SER A 87 -19.81 11.35 1.47
CA SER A 87 -20.20 12.44 0.57
C SER A 87 -21.71 12.59 0.34
N ASP A 88 -22.54 11.84 1.08
CA ASP A 88 -24.00 11.74 0.85
C ASP A 88 -24.35 11.43 -0.61
N TYR A 89 -23.61 10.52 -1.24
CA TYR A 89 -23.83 10.12 -2.64
C TYR A 89 -23.70 11.27 -3.66
N ASN A 90 -22.84 12.25 -3.38
CA ASN A 90 -22.54 13.32 -4.32
C ASN A 90 -22.05 12.76 -5.68
N SER A 91 -22.70 13.17 -6.78
CA SER A 91 -22.44 12.65 -8.14
C SER A 91 -21.00 12.89 -8.62
N ALA A 92 -20.39 14.03 -8.26
CA ALA A 92 -19.00 14.32 -8.60
C ALA A 92 -18.04 13.38 -7.85
N VAL A 93 -18.29 13.11 -6.56
CA VAL A 93 -17.47 12.18 -5.76
C VAL A 93 -17.61 10.75 -6.27
N ILE A 94 -18.80 10.34 -6.71
CA ILE A 94 -19.02 9.02 -7.34
C ILE A 94 -18.14 8.88 -8.60
N LYS A 95 -18.11 9.89 -9.47
CA LYS A 95 -17.27 9.87 -10.68
C LYS A 95 -15.78 9.81 -10.34
N GLN A 96 -15.33 10.64 -9.39
CA GLN A 96 -13.95 10.62 -8.91
C GLN A 96 -13.58 9.27 -8.29
N GLY A 97 -14.45 8.69 -7.47
CA GLY A 97 -14.26 7.38 -6.86
C GLY A 97 -14.13 6.24 -7.89
N LYS A 98 -14.92 6.27 -8.97
CA LYS A 98 -14.78 5.30 -10.07
C LYS A 98 -13.42 5.44 -10.77
N PHE A 99 -12.95 6.66 -10.98
CA PHE A 99 -11.64 6.91 -11.58
C PHE A 99 -10.49 6.46 -10.68
N MET A 100 -10.56 6.76 -9.37
CA MET A 100 -9.58 6.27 -8.39
C MET A 100 -9.54 4.74 -8.35
N LEU A 101 -10.71 4.06 -8.40
CA LEU A 101 -10.76 2.60 -8.46
C LEU A 101 -10.10 2.04 -9.72
N PHE A 102 -10.30 2.69 -10.87
CA PHE A 102 -9.64 2.30 -12.12
C PHE A 102 -8.11 2.45 -12.03
N LEU A 103 -7.62 3.57 -11.52
CA LEU A 103 -6.19 3.77 -11.28
C LEU A 103 -5.62 2.75 -10.28
N ALA A 104 -6.32 2.49 -9.19
CA ALA A 104 -5.92 1.48 -8.21
C ALA A 104 -5.85 0.08 -8.83
N ALA A 105 -6.79 -0.27 -9.72
CA ALA A 105 -6.77 -1.55 -10.43
C ALA A 105 -5.56 -1.68 -11.37
N ILE A 106 -5.24 -0.63 -12.13
CA ILE A 106 -4.02 -0.58 -12.97
C ILE A 106 -2.77 -0.74 -12.09
N GLY A 107 -2.71 0.00 -10.98
CA GLY A 107 -1.61 -0.10 -10.04
C GLY A 107 -1.45 -1.53 -9.51
N CYS A 108 -2.54 -2.15 -9.04
CA CYS A 108 -2.52 -3.53 -8.54
C CYS A 108 -2.08 -4.53 -9.63
N ALA A 109 -2.54 -4.37 -10.87
CA ALA A 109 -2.08 -5.19 -11.99
C ALA A 109 -0.57 -5.03 -12.24
N GLY A 110 -0.06 -3.80 -12.16
CA GLY A 110 1.37 -3.50 -12.21
C GLY A 110 2.15 -4.24 -11.12
N LEU A 111 1.66 -4.24 -9.87
CA LEU A 111 2.33 -4.98 -8.78
C LEU A 111 2.29 -6.49 -9.00
N VAL A 112 1.18 -7.05 -9.47
CA VAL A 112 1.07 -8.49 -9.79
C VAL A 112 2.08 -8.89 -10.86
N ILE A 113 2.15 -8.14 -11.96
CA ILE A 113 3.06 -8.41 -13.08
C ILE A 113 4.52 -8.20 -12.66
N GLY A 114 4.80 -7.13 -11.90
CA GLY A 114 6.14 -6.86 -11.39
C GLY A 114 6.63 -7.96 -10.45
N THR A 115 5.75 -8.44 -9.56
CA THR A 115 6.11 -9.49 -8.60
C THR A 115 6.28 -10.85 -9.28
N SER A 116 5.51 -11.16 -10.32
CA SER A 116 5.56 -12.48 -10.97
C SER A 116 6.90 -12.75 -11.67
N VAL A 117 7.61 -11.70 -12.09
CA VAL A 117 8.89 -11.82 -12.81
C VAL A 117 10.12 -11.90 -11.91
N ILE A 118 9.98 -11.77 -10.58
CA ILE A 118 11.11 -11.90 -9.64
C ILE A 118 11.64 -13.33 -9.69
N ASP A 119 12.88 -13.57 -10.10
CA ASP A 119 13.47 -14.91 -10.23
C ASP A 119 14.99 -14.91 -9.98
N GLY A 120 15.42 -14.35 -8.84
CA GLY A 120 16.84 -14.23 -8.51
C GLY A 120 17.61 -13.49 -9.61
N GLU A 121 18.80 -13.99 -9.95
CA GLU A 121 19.67 -13.39 -10.98
C GLU A 121 19.01 -13.30 -12.38
N ASN A 122 18.02 -14.13 -12.68
CA ASN A 122 17.32 -14.13 -13.96
C ASN A 122 16.19 -13.08 -14.04
N THR A 123 15.96 -12.32 -12.96
CA THR A 123 14.91 -11.30 -12.93
C THR A 123 15.15 -10.25 -13.99
N PRO A 124 14.18 -9.96 -14.88
CA PRO A 124 14.24 -8.80 -15.77
C PRO A 124 13.99 -7.53 -14.94
N LEU A 125 15.02 -7.08 -14.21
CA LEU A 125 14.93 -6.05 -13.17
C LEU A 125 14.31 -4.74 -13.68
N GLN A 126 14.67 -4.33 -14.90
CA GLN A 126 14.09 -3.13 -15.52
C GLN A 126 12.59 -3.25 -15.78
N PHE A 127 12.12 -4.45 -16.14
CA PHE A 127 10.69 -4.70 -16.33
C PHE A 127 9.95 -4.72 -14.99
N HIS A 128 10.52 -5.41 -13.99
CA HIS A 128 10.03 -5.41 -12.62
C HIS A 128 9.84 -3.97 -12.09
N ILE A 129 10.90 -3.14 -12.14
CA ILE A 129 10.89 -1.77 -11.63
C ILE A 129 9.82 -0.94 -12.33
N LYS A 130 9.65 -1.05 -13.66
CA LYS A 130 8.60 -0.32 -14.39
C LYS A 130 7.20 -0.71 -13.92
N CYS A 131 6.93 -2.01 -13.78
CA CYS A 131 5.63 -2.52 -13.33
C CYS A 131 5.32 -2.11 -11.88
N VAL A 132 6.30 -2.19 -10.98
CA VAL A 132 6.15 -1.77 -9.58
C VAL A 132 6.05 -0.24 -9.45
N SER A 133 6.73 0.52 -10.31
CA SER A 133 6.58 1.98 -10.36
C SER A 133 5.15 2.40 -10.74
N ILE A 134 4.50 1.69 -11.67
CA ILE A 134 3.08 1.91 -12.00
C ILE A 134 2.21 1.75 -10.75
N PHE A 135 2.49 0.74 -9.91
CA PHE A 135 1.78 0.54 -8.65
C PHE A 135 1.96 1.74 -7.71
N PHE A 136 3.20 2.11 -7.37
CA PHE A 136 3.46 3.18 -6.39
C PHE A 136 2.94 4.53 -6.86
N VAL A 137 3.12 4.88 -8.14
CA VAL A 137 2.62 6.15 -8.69
C VAL A 137 1.09 6.17 -8.65
N SER A 138 0.43 5.11 -9.13
CA SER A 138 -1.04 5.03 -9.12
C SER A 138 -1.61 5.08 -7.71
N MET A 139 -0.99 4.36 -6.77
CA MET A 139 -1.40 4.37 -5.36
C MET A 139 -1.17 5.72 -4.69
N THR A 140 -0.05 6.39 -4.96
CA THR A 140 0.23 7.74 -4.43
C THR A 140 -0.81 8.75 -4.92
N ILE A 141 -1.13 8.75 -6.23
CA ILE A 141 -2.19 9.59 -6.79
C ILE A 141 -3.52 9.30 -6.09
N CYS A 142 -3.87 8.02 -5.90
CA CYS A 142 -5.08 7.62 -5.21
C CYS A 142 -5.11 8.07 -3.74
N GLN A 143 -4.00 7.95 -3.00
CA GLN A 143 -3.89 8.37 -1.60
C GLN A 143 -4.07 9.88 -1.46
N VAL A 144 -3.39 10.68 -2.29
CA VAL A 144 -3.53 12.14 -2.32
C VAL A 144 -4.97 12.52 -2.65
N TRP A 145 -5.51 11.99 -3.75
CA TRP A 145 -6.86 12.33 -4.22
C TRP A 145 -7.92 11.97 -3.19
N TYR A 146 -7.89 10.74 -2.67
CA TYR A 146 -8.82 10.29 -1.64
C TYR A 146 -8.76 11.20 -0.41
N THR A 147 -7.57 11.54 0.05
CA THR A 147 -7.33 12.39 1.23
C THR A 147 -7.90 13.79 1.05
N LEU A 148 -7.73 14.39 -0.13
CA LEU A 148 -8.29 15.72 -0.44
C LEU A 148 -9.82 15.71 -0.42
N VAL A 149 -10.45 14.66 -0.98
CA VAL A 149 -11.91 14.53 -0.96
C VAL A 149 -12.41 14.26 0.46
N GLU A 150 -11.74 13.39 1.21
CA GLU A 150 -12.10 13.08 2.60
C GLU A 150 -11.99 14.30 3.51
N TYR A 151 -10.99 15.17 3.31
CA TYR A 151 -10.83 16.41 4.06
C TYR A 151 -12.08 17.30 3.98
N LYS A 152 -12.72 17.39 2.81
CA LYS A 152 -13.98 18.15 2.63
C LYS A 152 -15.13 17.63 3.52
N TYR A 153 -15.13 16.34 3.82
CA TYR A 153 -16.15 15.67 4.62
C TYR A 153 -15.67 15.31 6.03
N PHE A 154 -14.53 15.85 6.47
CA PHE A 154 -13.88 15.54 7.75
C PHE A 154 -14.80 15.68 8.97
N HIS A 155 -15.76 16.60 8.92
CA HIS A 155 -16.72 16.84 10.00
C HIS A 155 -17.69 15.67 10.25
N LYS A 156 -17.86 14.75 9.29
CA LYS A 156 -18.80 13.61 9.38
C LYS A 156 -18.18 12.31 9.88
N VAL A 157 -16.88 12.29 10.08
CA VAL A 157 -16.09 11.07 10.27
C VAL A 157 -15.22 11.16 11.51
N ASN A 158 -14.79 9.99 12.02
CA ASN A 158 -13.91 9.94 13.17
C ASN A 158 -12.53 10.50 12.81
N LYS A 159 -12.00 11.42 13.62
CA LYS A 159 -10.78 12.16 13.32
C LYS A 159 -9.51 11.32 13.47
N ASN A 160 -9.46 10.40 14.43
CA ASN A 160 -8.26 9.60 14.73
C ASN A 160 -7.68 8.86 13.51
N PRO A 161 -8.43 8.02 12.77
CA PRO A 161 -7.89 7.33 11.60
C PRO A 161 -7.47 8.29 10.48
N ILE A 162 -8.09 9.48 10.40
CA ILE A 162 -7.76 10.49 9.39
C ILE A 162 -6.41 11.13 9.69
N PHE A 163 -6.14 11.48 10.96
CA PHE A 163 -4.82 11.98 11.34
C PHE A 163 -3.71 10.98 11.02
N ILE A 164 -3.95 9.69 11.25
CA ILE A 164 -3.00 8.64 10.87
C ILE A 164 -2.84 8.59 9.34
N ARG A 165 -3.92 8.68 8.56
CA ARG A 165 -3.85 8.75 7.09
C ARG A 165 -3.04 9.95 6.60
N TYR A 166 -3.22 11.12 7.22
CA TYR A 166 -2.47 12.33 6.86
C TYR A 166 -1.00 12.18 7.20
N PHE A 167 -0.68 11.63 8.37
CA PHE A 167 0.69 11.30 8.73
C PHE A 167 1.34 10.33 7.72
N CYS A 168 0.65 9.26 7.35
CA CYS A 168 1.13 8.32 6.34
C CYS A 168 1.32 9.00 4.97
N LEU A 169 0.38 9.83 4.54
CA LEU A 169 0.47 10.55 3.28
C LEU A 169 1.67 11.52 3.29
N THR A 170 1.89 12.23 4.40
CA THR A 170 3.05 13.10 4.57
C THR A 170 4.34 12.30 4.43
N ILE A 171 4.45 11.13 5.06
CA ILE A 171 5.61 10.26 4.87
C ILE A 171 5.76 9.90 3.39
N THR A 172 4.72 9.39 2.72
CA THR A 172 4.77 9.00 1.30
C THR A 172 5.23 10.16 0.40
N VAL A 173 4.68 11.36 0.61
CA VAL A 173 5.02 12.56 -0.19
C VAL A 173 6.45 13.01 0.12
N VAL A 174 6.85 13.04 1.39
CA VAL A 174 8.22 13.41 1.78
C VAL A 174 9.21 12.42 1.20
N THR A 175 8.98 11.11 1.31
CA THR A 175 9.86 10.09 0.72
C THR A 175 9.94 10.21 -0.79
N ALA A 176 8.82 10.48 -1.47
CA ALA A 176 8.80 10.68 -2.91
C ALA A 176 9.60 11.93 -3.33
N ILE A 177 9.42 13.05 -2.63
CA ILE A 177 10.17 14.29 -2.90
C ILE A 177 11.66 14.09 -2.61
N VAL A 178 12.00 13.54 -1.45
CA VAL A 178 13.37 13.28 -1.03
C VAL A 178 14.07 12.36 -2.04
N SER A 179 13.37 11.35 -2.57
CA SER A 179 13.93 10.44 -3.59
C SER A 179 14.37 11.13 -4.89
N ILE A 180 13.81 12.30 -5.22
CA ILE A 180 14.20 13.10 -6.39
C ILE A 180 15.53 13.83 -6.14
N PHE A 181 15.78 14.26 -4.91
CA PHE A 181 16.97 15.04 -4.54
C PHE A 181 18.11 14.20 -4.01
N MET A 182 17.84 12.98 -3.54
CA MET A 182 18.87 12.05 -3.08
C MET A 182 19.70 11.53 -4.26
N ALA A 183 21.00 11.30 -4.01
CA ALA A 183 21.81 10.53 -4.93
C ALA A 183 21.16 9.16 -5.15
N PRO A 184 21.03 8.68 -6.41
CA PRO A 184 20.35 7.44 -6.75
C PRO A 184 21.22 6.21 -6.43
N THR A 185 21.68 6.13 -5.19
CA THR A 185 22.42 5.00 -4.64
C THR A 185 21.44 3.94 -4.16
N TYR A 186 21.86 2.68 -4.19
CA TYR A 186 21.10 1.55 -3.64
C TYR A 186 20.59 1.79 -2.22
N GLU A 187 21.43 2.34 -1.33
CA GLU A 187 21.07 2.56 0.07
C GLU A 187 19.90 3.54 0.22
N ASN A 188 20.01 4.70 -0.40
CA ASN A 188 18.95 5.71 -0.40
C ASN A 188 17.63 5.19 -0.97
N GLN A 189 17.69 4.45 -2.08
CA GLN A 189 16.49 3.86 -2.69
C GLN A 189 15.85 2.81 -1.78
N SER A 190 16.66 2.00 -1.09
CA SER A 190 16.18 1.04 -0.11
C SER A 190 15.43 1.72 1.04
N ILE A 191 16.00 2.79 1.63
CA ILE A 191 15.34 3.55 2.70
C ILE A 191 13.97 4.08 2.22
N VAL A 192 13.94 4.67 1.02
CA VAL A 192 12.71 5.19 0.41
C VAL A 192 11.66 4.10 0.23
N GLU A 193 12.06 2.91 -0.25
CA GLU A 193 11.15 1.79 -0.46
C GLU A 193 10.51 1.33 0.87
N TRP A 194 11.32 1.12 1.91
CA TRP A 194 10.82 0.68 3.21
C TRP A 194 9.84 1.69 3.83
N TRP A 195 10.18 2.98 3.84
CA TRP A 195 9.27 4.00 4.35
C TRP A 195 8.01 4.15 3.50
N GLY A 196 8.15 4.16 2.17
CA GLY A 196 7.03 4.31 1.24
C GLY A 196 6.04 3.15 1.36
N VAL A 197 6.53 1.92 1.42
CA VAL A 197 5.71 0.71 1.56
C VAL A 197 4.99 0.68 2.90
N TYR A 198 5.68 0.92 4.01
CA TYR A 198 5.04 0.87 5.33
C TYR A 198 4.04 2.01 5.53
N ALA A 199 4.31 3.21 4.99
CA ALA A 199 3.35 4.30 4.98
C ALA A 199 2.09 3.94 4.17
N LEU A 200 2.25 3.30 3.00
CA LEU A 200 1.13 2.83 2.18
C LEU A 200 0.31 1.74 2.90
N VAL A 201 0.97 0.73 3.47
CA VAL A 201 0.32 -0.37 4.20
C VAL A 201 -0.44 0.17 5.41
N LEU A 202 0.17 1.07 6.18
CA LEU A 202 -0.47 1.69 7.34
C LEU A 202 -1.65 2.56 6.92
N TRP A 203 -1.54 3.29 5.81
CA TRP A 203 -2.65 4.08 5.24
C TRP A 203 -3.86 3.19 4.93
N PHE A 204 -3.67 2.05 4.25
CA PHE A 204 -4.74 1.08 4.01
C PHE A 204 -5.29 0.51 5.32
N TRP A 205 -4.42 0.19 6.27
CA TRP A 205 -4.81 -0.37 7.57
C TRP A 205 -5.76 0.55 8.34
N THR A 206 -5.63 1.88 8.24
CA THR A 206 -6.53 2.84 8.91
C THR A 206 -8.02 2.65 8.56
N PHE A 207 -8.34 2.12 7.37
CA PHE A 207 -9.72 1.86 6.97
C PHE A 207 -10.37 0.71 7.76
N SER A 208 -9.56 -0.18 8.33
CA SER A 208 -10.06 -1.25 9.21
C SER A 208 -10.60 -0.72 10.54
N ILE A 209 -10.13 0.44 11.01
CA ILE A 209 -10.53 1.06 12.28
C ILE A 209 -11.50 2.24 12.12
N ASN A 210 -11.91 2.58 10.88
CA ASN A 210 -12.94 3.59 10.64
C ASN A 210 -14.24 3.17 11.36
N LYS A 211 -14.83 4.04 12.18
CA LYS A 211 -16.16 3.82 12.76
C LYS A 211 -17.23 4.22 11.76
N LYS A 212 -18.43 3.61 11.81
CA LYS A 212 -19.55 3.95 10.91
C LYS A 212 -19.84 5.46 10.97
N VAL A 213 -20.23 6.04 9.83
CA VAL A 213 -20.72 7.42 9.76
C VAL A 213 -21.89 7.54 10.73
N VAL A 214 -21.81 8.49 11.67
CA VAL A 214 -22.97 8.85 12.48
C VAL A 214 -23.93 9.52 11.52
N SER A 215 -24.89 8.75 10.99
CA SER A 215 -25.99 9.33 10.23
C SER A 215 -26.67 10.32 11.17
N ALA A 216 -26.58 11.62 10.86
CA ALA A 216 -27.45 12.59 11.49
C ALA A 216 -28.87 12.06 11.30
N LYS A 217 -29.59 11.85 12.42
CA LYS A 217 -31.00 11.47 12.40
C LYS A 217 -31.69 12.34 11.35
N ARG A 218 -32.26 11.71 10.32
CA ARG A 218 -33.33 12.33 9.55
C ARG A 218 -34.46 12.54 10.54
N ASN A 219 -34.60 13.77 11.03
CA ASN A 219 -35.85 14.25 11.60
C ASN A 219 -36.77 14.63 10.44
#